data_AF-A0A6B3FS58-F1
#
_entry.id   AF-A0A6B3FS58-F1
#
_cell.length_a   1.000
_cell.length_b   1.000
_cell.length_c   1.000
_cell.angle_alpha   90.00
_cell.angle_beta   90.00
_cell.angle_gamma   90.00
#
_symmetry.space_group_name_H-M   'P 1'
#
loop_
_entity.id
_entity.type
_entity.pdbx_description
1 polymer ?
#
loop_
_entity_poly.entity_id
_entity_poly.type
_entity_poly.pdbx_seq_one_letter_code
_entity_poly.pdbx_strand_id
1 'polypeptide(L)'
;MTSQKLSFPRQHARTQRFTLGAPRTFTVSPDETRVIFLRSTSGTDRTTRLWVLDPATGEERIAADPDILLGGSAEKLSAQERARRERTREGSSGIVSYAVDAAAELAAFALSGKVYVAELRAGTARALPVPGPVIDPRPSPDGRRVAYVAKGALRVVDATGEGDRALAEPE
;
A
#
# COMPACT_ATOMS: atom_id res chain seq x y z
N MET A 1 20.87 7.01 30.78
CA MET A 1 21.29 7.62 29.50
C MET A 1 20.33 8.74 29.17
N THR A 2 20.75 9.99 29.31
CA THR A 2 19.95 11.17 28.94
C THR A 2 19.83 11.21 27.42
N SER A 3 18.63 10.91 26.89
CA SER A 3 18.32 11.13 25.48
C SER A 3 18.52 12.61 25.17
N GLN A 4 19.57 12.95 24.41
CA GLN A 4 19.77 14.32 23.93
C GLN A 4 18.51 14.76 23.17
N LYS A 5 17.86 15.84 23.64
CA LYS A 5 16.72 16.44 22.92
C LYS A 5 17.23 17.00 21.59
N LEU A 6 16.73 16.45 20.48
CA LEU A 6 16.98 16.97 19.14
C LEU A 6 16.40 18.40 19.03
N SER A 7 17.06 19.26 18.23
CA SER A 7 16.50 20.56 17.91
C SER A 7 15.23 20.43 17.07
N PHE A 8 14.34 21.43 17.15
CA PHE A 8 13.09 21.44 16.39
C PHE A 8 13.29 21.18 14.88
N PRO A 9 14.22 21.85 14.15
CA PRO A 9 14.41 21.58 12.72
C PRO A 9 14.81 20.12 12.43
N ARG A 10 15.66 19.52 13.27
CA ARG A 10 16.06 18.11 13.12
C ARG A 10 14.90 17.17 13.40
N GLN A 11 14.11 17.44 14.43
CA GLN A 11 12.93 16.63 14.77
C GLN A 11 11.84 16.76 13.70
N HIS A 12 11.58 17.98 13.21
CA HIS A 12 10.64 18.26 12.14
C HIS A 12 11.05 17.57 10.83
N ALA A 13 12.33 17.55 10.47
CA ALA A 13 12.83 16.81 9.31
C ALA A 13 12.73 15.29 9.49
N ARG A 14 13.15 14.78 10.66
CA ARG A 14 13.18 13.33 10.97
C ARG A 14 11.79 12.68 10.98
N THR A 15 10.78 13.43 11.41
CA THR A 15 9.38 12.96 11.52
C THR A 15 8.53 13.29 10.29
N GLN A 16 9.14 13.88 9.25
CA GLN A 16 8.45 14.47 8.10
C GLN A 16 7.30 15.40 8.49
N ARG A 17 7.56 16.39 9.34
CA ARG A 17 6.55 17.33 9.86
C ARG A 17 5.55 16.65 10.79
N PHE A 18 6.01 15.68 11.59
CA PHE A 18 5.22 14.91 12.54
C PHE A 18 4.07 14.11 11.90
N THR A 19 4.22 13.70 10.64
CA THR A 19 3.21 12.91 9.91
C THR A 19 3.49 11.42 9.94
N LEU A 20 4.75 11.01 10.15
CA LEU A 20 5.10 9.60 10.30
C LEU A 20 4.38 9.02 11.53
N GLY A 21 3.97 7.75 11.44
CA GLY A 21 3.19 7.06 12.46
C GLY A 21 1.71 7.44 12.53
N ALA A 22 1.29 8.59 11.96
CA ALA A 22 -0.11 8.96 11.93
C ALA A 22 -0.90 8.10 10.93
N PRO A 23 -2.07 7.56 11.31
CA PRO A 23 -2.92 6.81 10.39
C PRO A 23 -3.51 7.73 9.31
N ARG A 24 -3.52 7.25 8.07
CA ARG A 24 -4.12 7.92 6.91
C ARG A 24 -4.77 6.91 5.97
N THR A 25 -5.54 7.41 5.00
CA THR A 25 -6.14 6.60 3.92
C THR A 25 -6.84 5.37 4.50
N PHE A 26 -7.98 5.57 5.15
CA PHE A 26 -8.66 4.49 5.85
C PHE A 26 -9.91 4.00 5.10
N THR A 27 -10.31 2.77 5.41
CA THR A 27 -11.55 2.14 4.94
C THR A 27 -12.15 1.36 6.08
N VAL A 28 -13.43 1.59 6.37
CA VAL A 28 -14.20 0.78 7.32
C VAL A 28 -14.84 -0.36 6.53
N SER A 29 -14.68 -1.60 7.00
CA SER A 29 -15.35 -2.74 6.37
C SER A 29 -16.88 -2.63 6.53
N PRO A 30 -17.68 -3.12 5.58
CA PRO A 30 -19.14 -3.03 5.67
C PRO A 30 -19.73 -3.82 6.85
N ASP A 31 -19.02 -4.84 7.32
CA ASP A 31 -19.38 -5.62 8.52
C ASP A 31 -18.93 -4.95 9.83
N GLU A 32 -18.30 -3.77 9.75
CA GLU A 32 -17.81 -2.95 10.88
C GLU A 32 -16.75 -3.63 11.76
N THR A 33 -16.27 -4.82 11.38
CA THR A 33 -15.30 -5.57 12.20
C THR A 33 -13.85 -5.21 11.90
N ARG A 34 -13.57 -4.36 10.91
CA ARG A 34 -12.21 -3.99 10.48
C ARG A 34 -12.13 -2.53 10.07
N VAL A 35 -11.07 -1.86 10.50
CA VAL A 35 -10.62 -0.59 9.90
C VAL A 35 -9.27 -0.81 9.26
N ILE A 36 -9.21 -0.65 7.94
CA ILE A 36 -7.99 -0.76 7.15
C ILE A 36 -7.40 0.64 7.03
N PHE A 37 -6.09 0.80 7.19
CA PHE A 37 -5.44 2.10 7.06
C PHE A 37 -3.94 1.98 6.77
N LEU A 38 -3.34 3.10 6.38
CA LEU A 38 -1.90 3.22 6.16
C LEU A 38 -1.22 3.99 7.30
N ARG A 39 -0.13 3.44 7.82
CA ARG A 39 0.81 4.17 8.69
C ARG A 39 2.18 3.50 8.70
N SER A 40 3.20 4.24 9.12
CA SER A 40 4.47 3.63 9.53
C SER A 40 4.41 3.14 10.99
N THR A 41 5.39 2.34 11.40
CA THR A 41 5.40 1.71 12.75
C THR A 41 5.69 2.72 13.87
N SER A 42 6.27 3.87 13.54
CA SER A 42 6.63 4.90 14.52
C SER A 42 6.72 6.27 13.86
N GLY A 43 6.76 7.31 14.70
CA GLY A 43 6.94 8.71 14.26
C GLY A 43 8.27 9.02 13.56
N THR A 44 9.16 8.03 13.40
CA THR A 44 10.43 8.20 12.68
C THR A 44 10.68 7.12 11.63
N ASP A 45 9.81 6.12 11.55
CA ASP A 45 9.83 5.12 10.50
C ASP A 45 9.19 5.72 9.23
N ARG A 46 9.90 5.62 8.12
CA ARG A 46 9.48 6.19 6.83
C ARG A 46 8.68 5.20 5.98
N THR A 47 8.74 3.91 6.32
CA THR A 47 8.08 2.84 5.58
C THR A 47 6.63 2.74 6.03
N THR A 48 5.73 3.15 5.15
CA THR A 48 4.28 3.00 5.35
C THR A 48 3.89 1.54 5.07
N ARG A 49 3.10 0.98 5.97
CA ARG A 49 2.54 -0.39 5.93
C ARG A 49 1.02 -0.33 5.87
N LEU A 50 0.42 -1.44 5.44
CA LEU A 50 -1.03 -1.63 5.50
C LEU A 50 -1.39 -2.29 6.83
N TRP A 51 -2.30 -1.68 7.56
CA TRP A 51 -2.76 -2.14 8.87
C TRP A 51 -4.24 -2.48 8.84
N VAL A 52 -4.63 -3.38 9.73
CA VAL A 52 -6.01 -3.69 10.08
C VAL A 52 -6.17 -3.52 11.58
N LEU A 53 -7.14 -2.71 11.98
CA LEU A 53 -7.60 -2.54 13.35
C LEU A 53 -8.90 -3.34 13.52
N ASP A 54 -9.01 -4.09 14.60
CA ASP A 54 -10.27 -4.61 15.13
C ASP A 54 -10.91 -3.55 16.06
N PRO A 55 -12.06 -2.94 15.69
CA PRO A 55 -12.69 -1.89 16.50
C PRO A 55 -13.22 -2.37 17.84
N ALA A 56 -13.51 -3.67 17.99
CA ALA A 56 -14.04 -4.22 19.24
C ALA A 56 -12.96 -4.38 20.31
N THR A 57 -11.74 -4.73 19.90
CA THR A 57 -10.62 -4.98 20.82
C THR A 57 -9.61 -3.82 20.87
N GLY A 58 -9.57 -2.98 19.83
CA GLY A 58 -8.52 -1.99 19.66
C GLY A 58 -7.20 -2.56 19.11
N GLU A 59 -7.15 -3.86 18.79
CA GLU A 59 -5.92 -4.50 18.32
C GLU A 59 -5.61 -4.16 16.87
N GLU A 60 -4.36 -3.79 16.62
CA GLU A 60 -3.84 -3.47 15.29
C GLU A 60 -2.85 -4.53 14.85
N ARG A 61 -2.98 -4.99 13.62
CA ARG A 61 -2.00 -5.88 12.98
C ARG A 61 -1.62 -5.42 11.60
N ILE A 62 -0.42 -5.78 11.18
CA ILE A 62 0.06 -5.53 9.82
C ILE A 62 -0.59 -6.56 8.89
N ALA A 63 -1.23 -6.08 7.82
CA ALA A 63 -1.73 -6.91 6.73
C ALA A 63 -0.73 -7.01 5.57
N ALA A 64 0.12 -5.99 5.40
CA ALA A 64 1.21 -6.03 4.43
C ALA A 64 2.40 -5.16 4.87
N ASP A 65 3.58 -5.78 4.89
CA ASP A 65 4.85 -5.14 5.23
C ASP A 65 5.77 -5.06 3.99
N PRO A 66 6.12 -3.85 3.50
CA PRO A 66 7.06 -3.69 2.40
C PRO A 66 8.42 -4.34 2.62
N ASP A 67 8.94 -4.33 3.85
CA ASP A 67 10.28 -4.85 4.12
C ASP A 67 10.31 -6.38 3.95
N ILE A 68 9.22 -7.05 4.32
CA ILE A 68 8.99 -8.49 4.10
C ILE A 68 8.74 -8.77 2.61
N LEU A 69 7.85 -8.01 1.98
CA LEU A 69 7.45 -8.21 0.58
C LEU A 69 8.59 -7.99 -0.42
N LEU A 70 9.52 -7.10 -0.10
CA LEU A 70 10.71 -6.84 -0.91
C LEU A 70 11.91 -7.72 -0.53
N GLY A 71 11.78 -8.58 0.48
CA GLY A 71 12.86 -9.45 0.96
C GLY A 71 14.11 -8.67 1.37
N GLY A 72 13.94 -7.51 2.01
CA GLY A 72 15.04 -6.62 2.40
C GLY A 72 15.67 -5.82 1.26
N SER A 73 15.17 -5.93 0.03
CA SER A 73 15.61 -5.06 -1.07
C SER A 73 15.08 -3.64 -0.91
N ALA A 74 15.88 -2.64 -1.28
CA ALA A 74 15.41 -1.26 -1.32
C ALA A 74 14.26 -1.09 -2.34
N GLU A 75 13.26 -0.29 -1.96
CA GLU A 75 12.15 0.08 -2.86
C GLU A 75 12.68 0.74 -4.14
N LYS A 76 12.23 0.27 -5.31
CA LYS A 76 12.58 0.85 -6.61
C LYS A 76 11.37 1.54 -7.22
N LEU A 77 11.37 2.87 -7.21
CA LEU A 77 10.32 3.68 -7.84
C LEU A 77 10.58 3.81 -9.34
N SER A 78 9.56 3.50 -10.15
CA SER A 78 9.59 3.82 -11.58
C SER A 78 9.48 5.33 -11.79
N ALA A 79 9.89 5.83 -12.96
CA ALA A 79 9.75 7.25 -13.30
C ALA A 79 8.29 7.72 -13.24
N GLN A 80 7.36 6.87 -13.67
CA GLN A 80 5.92 7.15 -13.63
C GLN A 80 5.39 7.26 -12.19
N GLU A 81 5.80 6.35 -11.30
CA GLU A 81 5.39 6.39 -9.89
C GLU A 81 6.02 7.57 -9.16
N ARG A 82 7.29 7.89 -9.44
CA ARG A 82 7.95 9.09 -8.90
C ARG A 82 7.20 10.36 -9.31
N ALA A 83 6.86 10.50 -10.59
CA ALA A 83 6.09 11.64 -11.08
C ALA A 83 4.67 11.70 -10.48
N ARG A 84 4.05 10.56 -10.18
CA ARG A 84 2.77 10.50 -9.45
C ARG A 84 2.92 11.00 -8.02
N ARG A 85 3.90 10.48 -7.29
CA ARG A 85 4.17 10.87 -5.89
C ARG A 85 4.54 12.35 -5.78
N GLU A 86 5.32 12.89 -6.71
CA GLU A 86 5.65 14.32 -6.77
C GLU A 86 4.39 15.18 -6.95
N ARG A 87 3.46 14.78 -7.82
CA ARG A 87 2.18 15.48 -8.02
C ARG A 87 1.26 15.42 -6.80
N THR A 88 1.22 14.29 -6.09
CA THR A 88 0.40 14.13 -4.88
C THR A 88 1.12 14.58 -3.61
N ARG A 89 2.35 15.10 -3.72
CA ARG A 89 3.23 15.44 -2.59
C ARG A 89 3.43 14.29 -1.60
N GLU A 90 3.42 13.05 -2.09
CA GLU A 90 3.63 11.85 -1.29
C GLU A 90 5.14 11.62 -1.09
N GLY A 91 5.61 11.82 0.14
CA GLY A 91 7.02 11.71 0.52
C GLY A 91 7.38 10.42 1.28
N SER A 92 6.41 9.54 1.51
CA SER A 92 6.58 8.27 2.24
C SER A 92 7.09 7.16 1.32
N SER A 93 7.85 6.22 1.88
CA SER A 93 8.21 4.96 1.22
C SER A 93 7.20 3.87 1.56
N GLY A 94 7.23 2.76 0.82
CA GLY A 94 6.35 1.61 1.05
C GLY A 94 4.97 1.76 0.41
N ILE A 95 3.92 1.31 1.12
CA ILE A 95 2.54 1.32 0.60
C ILE A 95 1.95 2.70 0.81
N VAL A 96 1.76 3.45 -0.28
CA VAL A 96 1.25 4.83 -0.22
C VAL A 96 -0.24 4.96 -0.54
N SER A 97 -0.82 3.94 -1.19
CA SER A 97 -2.24 3.86 -1.50
C SER A 97 -2.64 2.39 -1.67
N TYR A 98 -3.89 2.08 -1.35
CA TYR A 98 -4.50 0.78 -1.63
C TYR A 98 -5.95 0.99 -2.09
N ALA A 99 -6.54 -0.07 -2.64
CA ALA A 99 -7.98 -0.21 -2.84
C ALA A 99 -8.43 -1.56 -2.30
N VAL A 100 -9.71 -1.69 -1.93
CA VAL A 100 -10.30 -2.93 -1.42
C VAL A 100 -11.47 -3.38 -2.27
N ASP A 101 -11.79 -4.67 -2.21
CA ASP A 101 -13.04 -5.22 -2.71
C ASP A 101 -14.23 -4.73 -1.86
N ALA A 102 -15.47 -5.04 -2.29
CA ALA A 102 -16.66 -4.49 -1.65
C ALA A 102 -16.81 -4.95 -0.19
N ALA A 103 -16.33 -6.15 0.15
CA ALA A 103 -16.39 -6.71 1.50
C ALA A 103 -15.19 -6.32 2.39
N ALA A 104 -14.19 -5.61 1.85
CA ALA A 104 -12.92 -5.36 2.50
C ALA A 104 -12.24 -6.65 3.02
N GLU A 105 -12.29 -7.70 2.20
CA GLU A 105 -11.58 -8.97 2.37
C GLU A 105 -10.21 -8.95 1.67
N LEU A 106 -10.12 -8.28 0.52
CA LEU A 106 -8.89 -8.21 -0.29
C LEU A 106 -8.49 -6.76 -0.53
N ALA A 107 -7.25 -6.41 -0.21
CA ALA A 107 -6.64 -5.15 -0.63
C ALA A 107 -5.71 -5.38 -1.82
N ALA A 108 -5.67 -4.45 -2.77
CA ALA A 108 -4.64 -4.38 -3.80
C ALA A 108 -3.88 -3.05 -3.74
N PHE A 109 -2.57 -3.10 -3.98
CA PHE A 109 -1.71 -1.92 -3.95
C PHE A 109 -0.49 -2.10 -4.86
N ALA A 110 0.10 -0.97 -5.26
CA ALA A 110 1.36 -0.96 -5.99
C ALA A 110 2.53 -0.81 -4.99
N LEU A 111 3.57 -1.62 -5.17
CA LEU A 111 4.83 -1.49 -4.42
C LEU A 111 5.99 -1.87 -5.35
N SER A 112 7.01 -1.02 -5.42
CA SER A 112 8.19 -1.22 -6.28
C SER A 112 7.85 -1.60 -7.74
N GLY A 113 6.78 -1.01 -8.28
CA GLY A 113 6.33 -1.24 -9.67
C GLY A 113 5.61 -2.56 -9.92
N LYS A 114 5.24 -3.32 -8.88
CA LYS A 114 4.46 -4.57 -8.99
C LYS A 114 3.09 -4.42 -8.33
N VAL A 115 2.14 -5.25 -8.75
CA VAL A 115 0.86 -5.41 -8.05
C VAL A 115 1.06 -6.37 -6.89
N TYR A 116 0.60 -5.98 -5.72
CA TYR A 116 0.43 -6.87 -4.58
C TYR A 116 -1.04 -6.94 -4.19
N VAL A 117 -1.42 -8.10 -3.67
CA VAL A 117 -2.70 -8.30 -3.01
C VAL A 117 -2.46 -8.76 -1.58
N ALA A 118 -3.34 -8.33 -0.66
CA ALA A 118 -3.32 -8.73 0.74
C ALA A 118 -4.70 -9.23 1.18
N GLU A 119 -4.74 -10.41 1.79
CA GLU A 119 -5.93 -10.96 2.43
C GLU A 119 -6.08 -10.31 3.81
N LEU A 120 -7.07 -9.45 3.93
CA LEU A 120 -7.21 -8.56 5.07
C LEU A 120 -7.52 -9.32 6.36
N ARG A 121 -8.24 -10.45 6.33
CA ARG A 121 -8.46 -11.29 7.53
C ARG A 121 -7.23 -12.10 7.92
N ALA A 122 -6.59 -12.77 6.95
CA ALA A 122 -5.45 -13.64 7.21
C ALA A 122 -4.17 -12.86 7.53
N GLY A 123 -4.06 -11.60 7.07
CA GLY A 123 -2.85 -10.80 7.21
C GLY A 123 -1.71 -11.29 6.31
N THR A 124 -2.04 -11.96 5.21
CA THR A 124 -1.08 -12.45 4.21
C THR A 124 -1.05 -11.50 3.03
N ALA A 125 0.10 -11.39 2.37
CA ALA A 125 0.25 -10.58 1.17
C ALA A 125 1.24 -11.21 0.19
N ARG A 126 1.00 -11.04 -1.11
CA ARG A 126 1.84 -11.59 -2.19
C ARG A 126 1.80 -10.73 -3.44
N ALA A 127 2.85 -10.82 -4.24
CA ALA A 127 2.91 -10.19 -5.56
C ALA A 127 2.09 -10.99 -6.58
N LEU A 128 1.50 -10.29 -7.55
CA LEU A 128 0.95 -10.92 -8.76
C LEU A 128 2.02 -10.93 -9.87
N PRO A 129 2.14 -12.01 -10.66
CA PRO A 129 3.14 -12.16 -11.72
C PRO A 129 2.73 -11.39 -12.99
N VAL A 130 2.61 -10.07 -12.89
CA VAL A 130 2.12 -9.21 -13.97
C VAL A 130 3.20 -8.31 -14.58
N PRO A 131 3.04 -7.85 -15.85
CA PRO A 131 3.93 -6.86 -16.45
C PRO A 131 3.92 -5.53 -15.68
N GLY A 132 5.10 -4.99 -15.40
CA GLY A 132 5.28 -3.68 -14.78
C GLY A 132 6.06 -2.68 -15.65
N PRO A 133 6.33 -1.46 -15.14
CA PRO A 133 5.87 -0.96 -13.83
C PRO A 133 4.36 -0.72 -13.81
N VAL A 134 3.72 -1.03 -12.69
CA VAL A 134 2.26 -0.87 -12.52
C VAL A 134 1.91 0.38 -11.74
N ILE A 135 0.70 0.89 -11.95
CA ILE A 135 0.07 1.92 -11.15
C ILE A 135 -1.41 1.59 -10.92
N ASP A 136 -1.96 2.15 -9.83
CA ASP A 136 -3.36 2.09 -9.42
C ASP A 136 -4.04 0.70 -9.50
N PRO A 137 -3.56 -0.33 -8.77
CA PRO A 137 -4.27 -1.61 -8.70
C PRO A 137 -5.61 -1.47 -7.98
N ARG A 138 -6.66 -2.06 -8.56
CA ARG A 138 -8.05 -1.99 -8.11
C ARG A 138 -8.66 -3.39 -8.14
N PRO A 139 -8.97 -4.01 -6.98
CA PRO A 139 -9.70 -5.27 -6.99
C PRO A 139 -11.13 -5.05 -7.52
N SER A 140 -11.69 -6.07 -8.17
CA SER A 140 -13.12 -6.10 -8.50
C SER A 140 -13.96 -6.13 -7.21
N PRO A 141 -15.24 -5.72 -7.25
CA PRO A 141 -16.09 -5.73 -6.05
C PRO A 141 -16.20 -7.09 -5.36
N ASP A 142 -16.09 -8.19 -6.12
CA ASP A 142 -16.09 -9.57 -5.61
C ASP A 142 -14.70 -10.11 -5.24
N GLY A 143 -13.66 -9.28 -5.34
CA GLY A 143 -12.27 -9.62 -5.01
C GLY A 143 -11.60 -10.63 -5.96
N ARG A 144 -12.27 -11.10 -7.01
CA ARG A 144 -11.76 -12.18 -7.88
C ARG A 144 -10.72 -11.72 -8.89
N ARG A 145 -10.73 -10.44 -9.26
CA ARG A 145 -9.81 -9.88 -10.25
C ARG A 145 -9.19 -8.59 -9.74
N VAL A 146 -8.06 -8.21 -10.32
CA VAL A 146 -7.42 -6.92 -10.08
C VAL A 146 -7.21 -6.23 -11.42
N ALA A 147 -7.84 -5.08 -11.60
CA ALA A 147 -7.54 -4.16 -12.68
C ALA A 147 -6.33 -3.28 -12.30
N TYR A 148 -5.49 -2.93 -13.26
CA TYR A 148 -4.32 -2.08 -13.03
C TYR A 148 -3.87 -1.46 -14.34
N VAL A 149 -3.00 -0.44 -14.26
CA VAL A 149 -2.40 0.17 -15.46
C VAL A 149 -0.92 -0.18 -15.54
N ALA A 150 -0.47 -0.61 -16.72
CA ALA A 150 0.94 -0.83 -17.01
C ALA A 150 1.25 -0.46 -18.46
N LYS A 151 2.36 0.25 -18.69
CA LYS A 151 2.81 0.69 -20.03
C LYS A 151 1.71 1.41 -20.84
N GLY A 152 0.87 2.20 -20.17
CA GLY A 152 -0.23 2.94 -20.81
C GLY A 152 -1.49 2.12 -21.09
N ALA A 153 -1.47 0.80 -20.88
CA ALA A 153 -2.63 -0.06 -21.06
C ALA A 153 -3.38 -0.30 -19.74
N LEU A 154 -4.71 -0.31 -19.81
CA LEU A 154 -5.57 -0.85 -18.75
C LEU A 154 -5.57 -2.37 -18.88
N ARG A 155 -5.24 -3.07 -17.80
CA ARG A 155 -5.13 -4.54 -17.76
C ARG A 155 -5.96 -5.12 -16.63
N VAL A 156 -6.23 -6.41 -16.72
CA VAL A 156 -6.87 -7.19 -15.66
C VAL A 156 -6.17 -8.54 -15.50
N VAL A 157 -6.02 -8.97 -14.26
CA VAL A 157 -5.50 -10.28 -13.88
C VAL A 157 -6.43 -10.91 -12.84
N ASP A 158 -6.50 -12.23 -12.78
CA ASP A 158 -7.13 -12.92 -11.66
C ASP A 158 -6.38 -12.62 -10.35
N ALA A 159 -7.09 -12.57 -9.22
CA ALA A 159 -6.46 -12.31 -7.92
C ALA A 159 -5.42 -13.39 -7.55
N THR A 160 -5.52 -14.61 -8.09
CA THR A 160 -4.50 -15.67 -7.99
C THR A 160 -3.24 -15.37 -8.78
N GLY A 161 -3.30 -14.46 -9.76
CA GLY A 161 -2.19 -14.09 -10.64
C GLY A 161 -2.28 -14.65 -12.06
N GLU A 162 -3.32 -15.42 -12.37
CA GLU A 162 -3.51 -16.03 -13.69
C GLU A 162 -4.26 -15.12 -14.66
N GLY A 163 -4.13 -15.42 -15.96
CA GLY A 163 -4.96 -14.83 -17.00
C GLY A 163 -4.80 -13.31 -17.18
N ASP A 164 -3.60 -12.76 -16.93
CA ASP A 164 -3.30 -11.36 -17.24
C ASP A 164 -3.58 -11.05 -18.72
N ARG A 165 -4.34 -9.98 -18.96
CA ARG A 165 -4.62 -9.47 -20.29
C ARG A 165 -4.87 -7.97 -20.30
N ALA A 166 -4.56 -7.33 -21.43
CA ALA A 166 -5.00 -5.97 -21.69
C ALA A 166 -6.52 -5.93 -21.93
N LEU A 167 -7.14 -4.84 -21.48
CA LEU A 167 -8.53 -4.47 -21.75
C LEU A 167 -8.62 -3.28 -22.69
N ALA A 168 -7.69 -2.34 -22.57
CA ALA A 168 -7.55 -1.19 -23.45
C ALA A 168 -6.08 -0.83 -23.59
N GLU A 169 -5.62 -0.62 -24.82
CA GLU A 169 -4.26 -0.25 -25.16
C GLU A 169 -4.25 1.13 -25.81
N PRO A 170 -3.16 1.90 -25.65
CA PRO A 170 -2.99 3.15 -26.41
C PRO A 170 -2.92 2.86 -27.91
N GLU A 171 -3.41 3.80 -28.72
CA GLU A 171 -3.29 3.78 -30.19
C GLU A 171 -1.84 3.98 -30.67
#